data_AF-A0A3A2ZP35-F1
#
_entry.id   AF-A0A3A2ZP35-F1
#
_cell.length_a   1.000
_cell.length_b   1.000
_cell.length_c   1.000
_cell.angle_alpha   90.00
_cell.angle_beta   90.00
_cell.angle_gamma   90.00
#
_symmetry.space_group_name_H-M   'P 1'
#
loop_
_entity.id
_entity.type
_entity.pdbx_description
1 polymer ?
#
loop_
_entity_poly.entity_id
_entity_poly.type
_entity_poly.pdbx_seq_one_letter_code
_entity_poly.pdbx_strand_id
1 'polypeptide(L)'
;MTLASEWSRYAFQRKGLRVSSEPRMSQRSTYFLSLPYRYALPLIGTSGILHWLISQSLFLVGIEAYTADLKHDPASDLNTCGYSPVAIVCSILVGAAMVASLVGLSFKRFKSGMPVAGSCSLAIAAACYPADGPVDDSRARWLRQNLEFLPLQWGVISSDGEFGHCSFSCEDVSMPKQGKAYK
;
A
#
# COMPACT_ATOMS: atom_id res chain seq x y z
N MET A 1 0.46 -5.46 -0.27
CA MET A 1 0.92 -6.03 -1.56
C MET A 1 1.40 -5.00 -2.58
N THR A 2 0.76 -3.84 -2.72
CA THR A 2 1.13 -2.83 -3.73
C THR A 2 2.56 -2.32 -3.59
N LEU A 3 3.03 -2.05 -2.36
CA LEU A 3 4.41 -1.65 -2.08
C LEU A 3 5.41 -2.72 -2.49
N ALA A 4 5.18 -3.97 -2.12
CA ALA A 4 6.01 -5.10 -2.52
C ALA A 4 6.04 -5.30 -4.05
N SER A 5 4.91 -5.06 -4.74
CA SER A 5 4.88 -5.10 -6.21
C SER A 5 5.63 -3.96 -6.88
N GLU A 6 5.70 -2.80 -6.22
CA GLU A 6 6.46 -1.65 -6.71
C GLU A 6 7.95 -1.86 -6.47
N TRP A 7 8.31 -2.33 -5.27
CA TRP A 7 9.64 -2.80 -4.92
C TRP A 7 10.11 -3.81 -5.97
N SER A 8 9.42 -4.94 -6.15
CA SER A 8 9.84 -5.99 -7.10
C SER A 8 9.96 -5.50 -8.56
N ARG A 9 9.30 -4.40 -8.93
CA ARG A 9 9.36 -3.85 -10.29
C ARG A 9 10.69 -3.17 -10.58
N TYR A 10 11.43 -2.73 -9.57
CA TYR A 10 12.79 -2.19 -9.73
C TYR A 10 13.80 -3.24 -10.22
N ALA A 11 13.50 -4.54 -10.13
CA ALA A 11 14.35 -5.57 -10.74
C ALA A 11 14.34 -5.46 -12.28
N PHE A 12 13.19 -5.12 -12.86
CA PHE A 12 12.96 -5.21 -14.30
C PHE A 12 12.89 -3.86 -15.01
N GLN A 13 12.69 -2.77 -14.26
CA GLN A 13 12.43 -1.45 -14.82
C GLN A 13 13.16 -0.38 -14.01
N ARG A 14 13.96 0.43 -14.71
CA ARG A 14 14.61 1.61 -14.13
C ARG A 14 13.59 2.72 -13.85
N LYS A 15 13.50 3.20 -12.61
CA LYS A 15 12.51 4.21 -12.16
C LYS A 15 13.08 5.08 -11.04
N GLY A 16 12.60 6.32 -10.93
CA GLY A 16 12.93 7.16 -9.77
C GLY A 16 12.21 6.69 -8.49
N LEU A 17 12.74 7.11 -7.34
CA LEU A 17 12.18 6.79 -6.02
C LEU A 17 10.91 7.56 -5.72
N ARG A 18 10.02 6.98 -4.93
CA ARG A 18 8.81 7.64 -4.44
C ARG A 18 9.06 8.24 -3.05
N VAL A 19 8.86 9.54 -2.92
CA VAL A 19 9.17 10.31 -1.71
C VAL A 19 7.92 10.99 -1.14
N SER A 20 7.90 11.23 0.17
CA SER A 20 6.85 12.00 0.83
C SER A 20 7.05 13.51 0.75
N SER A 21 8.30 13.95 0.58
CA SER A 21 8.67 15.35 0.40
C SER A 21 8.48 15.82 -1.04
N GLU A 22 8.74 17.10 -1.30
CA GLU A 22 8.76 17.66 -2.66
C GLU A 22 9.73 16.85 -3.55
N PRO A 23 9.25 16.27 -4.65
CA PRO A 23 10.07 15.42 -5.50
C PRO A 23 11.11 16.24 -6.25
N ARG A 24 12.33 15.71 -6.35
CA ARG A 24 13.40 16.29 -7.17
C ARG A 24 13.76 15.38 -8.34
N MET A 25 14.00 15.99 -9.50
CA MET A 25 14.40 15.30 -10.74
C MET A 25 13.47 14.13 -11.11
N SER A 26 13.96 12.89 -11.06
CA SER A 26 13.19 11.70 -11.45
C SER A 26 12.32 11.11 -10.35
N GLN A 27 12.42 11.65 -9.12
CA GLN A 27 11.62 11.24 -7.98
C GLN A 27 10.13 11.51 -8.22
N ARG A 28 9.29 10.77 -7.50
CA ARG A 28 7.83 10.86 -7.60
C ARG A 28 7.27 11.14 -6.23
N SER A 29 6.28 12.02 -6.14
CA SER A 29 5.56 12.19 -4.88
C SER A 29 4.73 10.95 -4.55
N THR A 30 4.56 10.69 -3.26
CA THR A 30 3.68 9.62 -2.78
C THR A 30 2.21 10.01 -2.85
N TYR A 31 1.33 9.02 -2.90
CA TYR A 31 -0.11 9.24 -2.74
C TYR A 31 -0.42 9.53 -1.27
N PHE A 32 -1.48 10.29 -0.99
CA PHE A 32 -1.92 10.63 0.37
C PHE A 32 -2.05 9.40 1.29
N LEU A 33 -2.55 8.27 0.75
CA LEU A 33 -2.72 7.00 1.48
C LEU A 33 -1.63 5.96 1.20
N SER A 34 -0.49 6.35 0.62
CA SER A 34 0.59 5.43 0.20
C SER A 34 0.15 4.28 -0.73
N LEU A 35 -1.07 4.36 -1.26
CA LEU A 35 -1.74 3.37 -2.11
C LEU A 35 -2.12 4.03 -3.43
N PRO A 36 -1.97 3.34 -4.57
CA PRO A 36 -2.49 3.82 -5.85
C PRO A 36 -3.98 4.10 -5.76
N TYR A 37 -4.45 5.22 -6.34
CA TYR A 37 -5.85 5.64 -6.29
C TYR A 37 -6.85 4.58 -6.78
N ARG A 38 -6.44 3.70 -7.71
CA ARG A 38 -7.24 2.54 -8.15
C ARG A 38 -7.64 1.56 -7.04
N TYR A 39 -6.92 1.54 -5.93
CA TYR A 39 -7.24 0.75 -4.74
C TYR A 39 -7.79 1.63 -3.62
N ALA A 40 -7.26 2.84 -3.46
CA ALA A 40 -7.69 3.76 -2.41
C ALA A 40 -9.14 4.24 -2.63
N LEU A 41 -9.52 4.63 -3.86
CA LEU A 41 -10.87 5.16 -4.13
C LEU A 41 -11.98 4.11 -3.90
N PRO A 42 -11.88 2.87 -4.41
CA PRO A 42 -12.88 1.85 -4.09
C PRO A 42 -12.95 1.53 -2.60
N LEU A 43 -11.81 1.52 -1.90
CA LEU A 43 -11.77 1.23 -0.46
C LEU A 43 -12.44 2.35 0.35
N ILE A 44 -12.19 3.61 0.01
CA ILE A 44 -12.86 4.76 0.63
C ILE A 44 -14.37 4.71 0.33
N GLY A 45 -14.75 4.50 -0.93
CA GLY A 45 -16.15 4.46 -1.34
C GLY A 45 -16.93 3.33 -0.65
N THR A 46 -16.39 2.11 -0.65
CA THR A 46 -17.02 0.96 0.02
C THR A 46 -17.06 1.11 1.53
N SER A 47 -16.01 1.69 2.14
CA SER A 47 -16.02 2.02 3.58
C SER A 47 -17.09 3.07 3.91
N GLY A 48 -17.26 4.09 3.07
CA GLY A 48 -18.31 5.10 3.24
C GLY A 48 -19.71 4.50 3.11
N ILE A 49 -19.93 3.63 2.12
CA ILE A 49 -21.20 2.91 1.94
C ILE A 49 -21.47 2.00 3.14
N LEU A 50 -20.47 1.23 3.59
CA LEU A 50 -20.61 0.35 4.75
C LEU A 50 -20.98 1.16 6.00
N HIS A 51 -20.30 2.28 6.23
CA HIS A 51 -20.59 3.17 7.35
C HIS A 51 -22.01 3.74 7.27
N TRP A 52 -22.43 4.20 6.10
CA TRP A 52 -23.79 4.69 5.87
C TRP A 52 -24.85 3.61 6.12
N LEU A 53 -24.64 2.38 5.63
CA LEU A 53 -25.53 1.24 5.87
C LEU A 53 -25.63 0.88 7.36
N ILE A 54 -24.51 0.92 8.08
CA ILE A 54 -24.49 0.70 9.53
C ILE A 54 -25.32 1.78 10.25
N SER A 55 -25.21 3.05 9.85
CA SER A 55 -26.04 4.12 10.42
C SER A 55 -27.53 3.96 10.14
N GLN A 56 -27.92 3.16 9.13
CA GLN A 56 -29.32 2.82 8.84
C GLN A 56 -29.76 1.49 9.49
N SER A 57 -28.85 0.77 10.15
CA SER A 57 -29.15 -0.55 10.73
C SER A 57 -29.87 -0.48 12.06
N LEU A 58 -29.54 0.52 12.89
CA LEU A 58 -30.13 0.77 14.20
C LEU A 58 -30.48 2.25 14.29
N PHE A 59 -31.71 2.56 14.68
CA PHE A 59 -32.19 3.93 14.84
C PHE A 59 -33.08 4.05 16.08
N LEU A 60 -33.15 5.25 16.65
CA LEU A 60 -34.02 5.50 17.80
C LEU A 60 -35.45 5.72 17.30
N VAL A 61 -36.42 5.08 17.95
CA VAL A 61 -37.85 5.26 17.69
C VAL A 61 -38.49 5.79 18.96
N GLY A 62 -39.06 6.99 18.89
CA GLY A 62 -39.94 7.53 19.92
C GLY A 62 -41.39 7.25 19.55
N ILE A 63 -42.12 6.63 20.46
CA ILE A 63 -43.55 6.38 20.34
C ILE A 63 -44.25 7.31 21.32
N GLU A 64 -45.00 8.27 20.80
CA GLU A 64 -45.83 9.18 21.59
C GLU A 64 -47.21 8.55 21.85
N ALA A 65 -47.60 8.48 23.11
CA ALA A 65 -48.86 7.86 23.49
C ALA A 65 -50.00 8.89 23.51
N TYR A 66 -51.16 8.51 22.98
CA TYR A 66 -52.37 9.33 23.00
C TYR A 66 -53.55 8.56 23.61
N THR A 67 -54.32 9.22 24.48
CA THR A 67 -55.56 8.67 25.04
C THR A 67 -56.67 8.62 23.98
N ALA A 68 -57.78 7.90 24.26
CA ALA A 68 -58.96 7.82 23.38
C ALA A 68 -59.55 9.21 23.01
N ASP A 69 -59.36 10.21 23.87
CA ASP A 69 -59.77 11.60 23.64
C ASP A 69 -58.74 12.43 22.82
N LEU A 70 -57.75 11.79 22.18
CA LEU A 70 -56.62 12.41 21.48
C LEU A 70 -55.76 13.38 22.33
N LYS A 71 -55.68 13.16 23.65
CA LYS A 71 -54.75 13.88 24.53
C LYS A 71 -53.43 13.15 24.63
N HIS A 72 -52.32 13.89 24.52
CA HIS A 72 -50.96 13.36 24.67
C HIS A 72 -50.72 12.90 26.12
N ASP A 73 -50.25 11.68 26.31
CA ASP A 73 -49.94 11.07 27.62
C ASP A 73 -48.43 10.79 27.77
N PRO A 74 -47.65 11.75 28.30
CA PRO A 74 -46.21 11.63 28.38
C PRO A 74 -45.73 10.54 29.36
N ALA A 75 -46.61 10.03 30.24
CA ALA A 75 -46.26 8.94 31.13
C ALA A 75 -46.18 7.58 30.42
N SER A 76 -46.82 7.48 29.25
CA SER A 76 -46.89 6.27 28.43
C SER A 76 -45.99 6.33 27.19
N ASP A 77 -45.21 7.40 27.02
CA ASP A 77 -44.24 7.53 25.92
C ASP A 77 -43.13 6.47 26.02
N LEU A 78 -42.75 5.91 24.87
CA LEU A 78 -41.77 4.85 24.79
C LEU A 78 -40.67 5.18 23.78
N ASN A 79 -39.45 5.33 24.29
CA ASN A 79 -38.26 5.37 23.45
C ASN A 79 -37.66 3.97 23.34
N THR A 80 -37.61 3.45 22.12
CA THR A 80 -37.05 2.12 21.81
C THR A 80 -36.03 2.21 20.68
N CYS A 81 -35.33 1.10 20.43
CA CYS A 81 -34.42 0.97 19.30
C CYS A 81 -35.12 0.23 18.16
N GLY A 82 -35.34 0.93 17.04
CA GLY A 82 -35.71 0.33 15.78
C GLY A 82 -34.49 -0.23 15.06
N TYR A 83 -34.71 -1.24 14.23
CA TYR A 83 -33.67 -1.80 13.37
C TYR A 83 -34.19 -2.06 11.96
N SER A 84 -33.31 -2.00 10.97
CA SER A 84 -33.61 -2.31 9.58
C SER A 84 -32.94 -3.63 9.18
N PRO A 85 -33.69 -4.74 9.06
CA PRO A 85 -33.14 -6.03 8.62
C PRO A 85 -32.42 -5.94 7.28
N VAL A 86 -32.97 -5.13 6.35
CA VAL A 86 -32.39 -4.93 5.02
C VAL A 86 -31.03 -4.24 5.13
N ALA A 87 -30.91 -3.18 5.94
CA ALA A 87 -29.64 -2.49 6.13
C ALA A 87 -28.60 -3.39 6.81
N ILE A 88 -29.01 -4.19 7.79
CA ILE A 88 -28.15 -5.18 8.46
C ILE A 88 -27.62 -6.19 7.44
N VAL A 89 -28.48 -6.85 6.66
CA VAL A 89 -28.07 -7.85 5.66
C VAL A 89 -27.15 -7.22 4.61
N CYS A 90 -27.50 -6.03 4.09
CA CYS A 90 -26.65 -5.31 3.13
C CYS A 90 -25.27 -4.99 3.72
N SER A 91 -25.19 -4.55 4.98
CA SER A 91 -23.92 -4.25 5.64
C SER A 91 -23.02 -5.50 5.77
N ILE A 92 -23.60 -6.64 6.13
CA ILE A 92 -22.90 -7.92 6.25
C ILE A 92 -22.35 -8.35 4.89
N LEU A 93 -23.16 -8.26 3.83
CA LEU A 93 -22.75 -8.64 2.48
C LEU A 93 -21.62 -7.75 1.95
N VAL A 94 -21.72 -6.43 2.14
CA VAL A 94 -20.65 -5.50 1.76
C VAL A 94 -19.36 -5.78 2.53
N GLY A 95 -19.45 -5.96 3.85
CA GLY A 95 -18.30 -6.31 4.69
C GLY A 95 -17.63 -7.63 4.26
N ALA A 96 -18.43 -8.66 4.01
CA ALA A 96 -17.93 -9.96 3.53
C ALA A 96 -17.24 -9.83 2.17
N ALA A 97 -17.81 -9.07 1.23
CA ALA A 97 -17.21 -8.81 -0.07
C ALA A 97 -15.88 -8.06 0.04
N MET A 98 -15.76 -7.10 0.97
CA MET A 98 -14.50 -6.40 1.24
C MET A 98 -13.42 -7.37 1.74
N VAL A 99 -13.74 -8.24 2.71
CA VAL A 99 -12.81 -9.26 3.23
C VAL A 99 -12.40 -10.25 2.13
N ALA A 100 -13.36 -10.76 1.36
CA ALA A 100 -13.09 -11.66 0.25
C ALA A 100 -12.16 -11.03 -0.80
N SER A 101 -12.36 -9.74 -1.10
CA SER A 101 -11.50 -8.98 -2.02
C SER A 101 -10.06 -8.86 -1.50
N LEU A 102 -9.87 -8.61 -0.20
CA LEU A 102 -8.54 -8.55 0.42
C LEU A 102 -7.83 -9.90 0.38
N VAL A 103 -8.56 -10.98 0.68
CA VAL A 103 -8.04 -12.36 0.61
C VAL A 103 -7.66 -12.71 -0.83
N GLY A 104 -8.53 -12.43 -1.80
CA GLY A 104 -8.27 -12.65 -3.22
C GLY A 104 -7.04 -11.88 -3.72
N LEU A 105 -6.90 -10.61 -3.30
CA LEU A 105 -5.72 -9.81 -3.62
C LEU A 105 -4.46 -10.38 -2.96
N SER A 106 -4.55 -10.96 -1.76
CA SER A 106 -3.41 -11.54 -1.02
C SER A 106 -2.80 -12.76 -1.70
N PHE A 107 -3.57 -13.48 -2.53
CA PHE A 107 -3.05 -14.59 -3.33
C PHE A 107 -2.31 -14.16 -4.60
N LYS A 108 -2.29 -12.86 -4.92
CA LYS A 108 -1.63 -12.37 -6.13
C LYS A 108 -0.11 -12.52 -6.03
N ARG A 109 0.44 -13.48 -6.79
CA ARG A 109 1.89 -13.69 -6.87
C ARG A 109 2.60 -12.47 -7.50
N PHE A 110 3.74 -12.10 -6.91
CA PHE A 110 4.62 -11.09 -7.48
C PHE A 110 5.47 -11.70 -8.60
N LYS A 111 5.78 -10.91 -9.63
CA LYS A 111 6.83 -11.29 -10.60
C LYS A 111 8.17 -11.26 -9.85
N SER A 112 8.69 -12.45 -9.54
CA SER A 112 9.90 -12.64 -8.74
C SER A 112 11.12 -12.18 -9.55
N GLY A 113 11.86 -11.21 -9.01
CA GLY A 113 13.06 -10.66 -9.63
C GLY A 113 13.99 -10.04 -8.59
N MET A 114 13.41 -9.41 -7.57
CA MET A 114 14.10 -8.95 -6.36
C MET A 114 13.47 -9.62 -5.12
N PRO A 115 14.25 -9.96 -4.07
CA PRO A 115 13.72 -10.43 -2.80
C PRO A 115 12.68 -9.46 -2.24
N VAL A 116 11.58 -10.01 -1.71
CA VAL A 116 10.54 -9.23 -1.04
C VAL A 116 11.09 -8.81 0.33
N ALA A 117 11.63 -7.60 0.41
CA ALA A 117 12.20 -7.06 1.65
C ALA A 117 11.12 -6.83 2.74
N GLY A 118 9.85 -6.64 2.34
CA GLY A 118 8.76 -6.44 3.29
C GLY A 118 9.02 -5.24 4.21
N SER A 119 8.94 -5.47 5.52
CA SER A 119 9.30 -4.51 6.57
C SER A 119 10.69 -4.76 7.18
N CYS A 120 11.51 -5.61 6.56
CA CYS A 120 12.84 -5.94 7.06
C CYS A 120 13.84 -4.83 6.68
N SER A 121 14.22 -4.01 7.66
CA SER A 121 15.19 -2.94 7.46
C SER A 121 16.55 -3.46 6.99
N LEU A 122 16.98 -4.64 7.44
CA LEU A 122 18.22 -5.27 7.00
C LEU A 122 18.20 -5.59 5.50
N ALA A 123 17.10 -6.13 5.00
CA ALA A 123 16.95 -6.45 3.57
C ALA A 123 16.89 -5.18 2.70
N ILE A 124 16.28 -4.11 3.21
CA ILE A 124 16.26 -2.80 2.54
C ILE A 124 17.67 -2.19 2.54
N ALA A 125 18.38 -2.23 3.66
CA ALA A 125 19.73 -1.69 3.78
C ALA A 125 20.71 -2.40 2.84
N ALA A 126 20.66 -3.74 2.76
CA ALA A 126 21.48 -4.53 1.83
C ALA A 126 21.23 -4.11 0.37
N ALA A 127 19.97 -3.91 -0.02
CA ALA A 127 19.63 -3.47 -1.38
C ALA A 127 20.07 -2.02 -1.69
N CYS A 128 20.28 -1.19 -0.68
CA CYS A 128 20.64 0.22 -0.82
C CYS A 128 22.14 0.49 -0.60
N TYR A 129 22.95 -0.53 -0.29
CA TYR A 129 24.37 -0.34 -0.02
C TYR A 129 25.15 -0.36 -1.35
N PRO A 130 25.67 0.77 -1.86
CA PRO A 130 26.43 0.78 -3.10
C PRO A 130 27.76 0.03 -2.92
N ALA A 131 28.28 -0.58 -3.99
CA ALA A 131 29.59 -1.21 -3.96
C ALA A 131 30.69 -0.13 -3.79
N ASP A 132 31.46 -0.24 -2.71
CA ASP A 132 32.61 0.63 -2.44
C ASP A 132 33.77 0.28 -3.39
N GLY A 133 33.82 0.97 -4.52
CA GLY A 133 34.97 0.96 -5.43
C GLY A 133 35.64 2.34 -5.52
N PRO A 134 36.98 2.43 -5.69
CA PRO A 134 37.64 3.71 -5.90
C PRO A 134 37.06 4.39 -7.15
N VAL A 135 36.62 5.63 -7.00
CA VAL A 135 36.06 6.42 -8.10
C VAL A 135 37.02 7.55 -8.41
N ASP A 136 37.86 7.28 -9.41
CA ASP A 136 38.78 8.26 -9.98
C ASP A 136 38.07 9.24 -10.93
N ASP A 137 36.88 8.88 -11.43
CA ASP A 137 36.09 9.73 -12.32
C ASP A 137 35.18 10.72 -11.55
N SER A 138 35.31 12.01 -11.88
CA SER A 138 34.49 13.08 -11.31
C SER A 138 32.99 12.89 -11.60
N ARG A 139 32.65 12.30 -12.74
CA ARG A 139 31.26 11.99 -13.12
C ARG A 139 30.68 10.88 -12.24
N ALA A 140 31.41 9.79 -12.05
CA ALA A 140 30.95 8.69 -11.18
C ALA A 140 30.80 9.14 -9.71
N ARG A 141 31.62 10.10 -9.25
CA ARG A 141 31.47 10.71 -7.92
C ARG A 141 30.18 11.49 -7.79
N TRP A 142 29.84 12.30 -8.80
CA TRP A 142 28.59 13.06 -8.84
C TRP A 142 27.36 12.14 -8.87
N LEU A 143 27.41 11.06 -9.68
CA LEU A 143 26.33 10.06 -9.76
C LEU A 143 26.07 9.39 -8.40
N ARG A 144 27.12 9.02 -7.66
CA ARG A 144 26.98 8.43 -6.32
C ARG A 144 26.38 9.40 -5.30
N GLN A 145 26.74 10.68 -5.35
CA GLN A 145 26.20 11.69 -4.44
C GLN A 145 24.74 12.08 -4.73
N ASN A 146 24.27 11.87 -5.96
CA ASN A 146 22.93 12.25 -6.40
C ASN A 146 22.08 11.03 -6.77
N LEU A 147 22.46 9.84 -6.27
CA LEU A 147 21.85 8.58 -6.64
C LEU A 147 20.34 8.57 -6.32
N GLU A 148 19.92 9.19 -5.22
CA GLU A 148 18.50 9.24 -4.85
C GLU A 148 17.60 10.01 -5.83
N PHE A 149 18.18 10.88 -6.66
CA PHE A 149 17.44 11.72 -7.60
C PHE A 149 17.36 11.13 -9.01
N LEU A 150 18.17 10.11 -9.27
CA LEU A 150 18.29 9.45 -10.57
C LEU A 150 17.33 8.26 -10.68
N PRO A 151 17.01 7.81 -11.90
CA PRO A 151 16.22 6.61 -12.08
C PRO A 151 17.10 5.39 -11.77
N LEU A 152 16.64 4.55 -10.83
CA LEU A 152 17.38 3.41 -10.30
C LEU A 152 16.78 2.09 -10.77
N GLN A 153 17.64 1.09 -10.92
CA GLN A 153 17.26 -0.29 -11.13
C GLN A 153 18.05 -1.16 -10.14
N TRP A 154 17.42 -2.21 -9.62
CA TRP A 154 18.06 -3.15 -8.72
C TRP A 154 18.63 -4.33 -9.52
N GLY A 155 19.87 -4.72 -9.21
CA GLY A 155 20.51 -5.88 -9.79
C GLY A 155 21.96 -5.99 -9.38
N VAL A 156 22.73 -6.83 -10.08
CA VAL A 156 24.14 -7.08 -9.81
C VAL A 156 24.98 -5.94 -10.39
N ILE A 157 25.77 -5.26 -9.54
CA ILE A 157 26.57 -4.06 -9.89
C ILE A 157 28.03 -4.40 -10.21
N SER A 158 28.66 -5.29 -9.44
CA SER A 158 30.04 -5.72 -9.68
C SER A 158 30.22 -7.19 -9.30
N SER A 159 31.08 -7.87 -10.05
CA SER A 159 31.41 -9.29 -9.89
C SER A 159 32.91 -9.49 -9.64
N ASP A 160 33.59 -8.46 -9.11
CA ASP A 160 35.06 -8.47 -8.94
C ASP A 160 35.51 -9.16 -7.64
N GLY A 161 34.62 -9.94 -7.02
CA GLY A 161 34.90 -10.78 -5.85
C GLY A 161 34.21 -12.14 -5.92
N GLU A 162 34.50 -13.00 -4.94
CA GLU A 162 33.97 -14.37 -4.84
C GLU A 162 32.42 -14.42 -4.74
N PHE A 163 31.80 -13.32 -4.31
CA PHE A 163 30.36 -13.10 -4.24
C PHE A 163 29.99 -11.85 -5.03
N GLY A 164 28.95 -11.92 -5.86
CA GLY A 164 28.43 -10.74 -6.56
C GLY A 164 27.66 -9.83 -5.61
N HIS A 165 27.68 -8.52 -5.83
CA HIS A 165 26.95 -7.55 -4.98
C HIS A 165 25.65 -7.09 -5.65
N CYS A 166 24.52 -7.18 -4.95
CA CYS A 166 23.22 -6.74 -5.46
C CYS A 166 22.74 -5.45 -4.79
N SER A 167 22.67 -4.35 -5.54
CA SER A 167 22.16 -3.08 -5.01
C SER A 167 21.43 -2.27 -6.08
N PHE A 168 20.73 -1.23 -5.66
CA PHE A 168 20.25 -0.18 -6.56
C PHE A 168 21.43 0.53 -7.23
N SER A 169 21.32 0.73 -8.54
CA SER A 169 22.25 1.54 -9.32
C SER A 169 21.51 2.36 -10.37
N CYS A 170 22.09 3.50 -10.74
CA CYS A 170 21.68 4.27 -11.91
C CYS A 170 22.33 3.77 -13.20
N GLU A 171 23.33 2.90 -13.09
CA GLU A 171 24.05 2.26 -14.19
C GLU A 171 23.41 0.93 -14.59
N ASP A 172 23.93 0.31 -15.63
CA ASP A 172 23.38 -0.93 -16.17
C ASP A 172 23.65 -2.09 -15.21
N VAL A 173 22.57 -2.74 -14.78
CA VAL A 173 22.59 -3.85 -13.83
C VAL A 173 22.06 -5.10 -14.50
N SER A 174 22.64 -6.24 -14.12
CA SER A 174 22.18 -7.55 -14.59
C SER A 174 21.30 -8.23 -13.56
N MET A 175 20.36 -9.07 -14.02
CA MET A 175 19.51 -9.85 -13.12
C MET A 175 20.32 -10.94 -12.40
N PRO A 176 20.08 -11.19 -11.10
CA PRO A 176 20.76 -12.25 -10.37
C PRO A 176 20.41 -13.61 -10.97
N LYS A 177 21.42 -14.49 -11.08
CA LYS A 177 21.27 -15.85 -11.60
C LYS A 177 20.93 -16.80 -10.46
N GLN A 178 19.99 -17.71 -10.71
CA GLN A 178 19.61 -18.72 -9.73
C GLN A 178 20.81 -19.64 -9.39
N GLY A 179 21.03 -19.90 -8.10
CA GLY A 179 22.12 -20.77 -7.63
C GLY A 179 23.47 -20.08 -7.39
N LYS A 180 23.58 -18.76 -7.62
CA LYS A 180 24.75 -17.97 -7.21
C LYS A 180 24.49 -17.24 -5.89
N ALA A 181 25.51 -17.19 -5.04
CA ALA A 181 25.46 -16.42 -3.80
C ALA A 181 25.80 -14.94 -4.10
N TYR A 182 24.96 -14.05 -3.56
CA TYR A 182 25.12 -12.61 -3.67
C TYR A 182 25.12 -11.99 -2.28
N LYS A 183 25.91 -10.93 -2.09
CA LYS A 183 25.87 -10.07 -0.91
C LYS A 183 25.06 -8.81 -1.17
#